data_AF-A0A7D7MB04-F1
#
_entry.id   AF-A0A7D7MB04-F1
#
_cell.length_a   1.000
_cell.length_b   1.000
_cell.length_c   1.000
_cell.angle_alpha   90.00
_cell.angle_beta   90.00
_cell.angle_gamma   90.00
#
_symmetry.space_group_name_H-M   'P 1'
#
loop_
_entity.id
_entity.type
_entity.pdbx_description
1 polymer ?
#
loop_
_entity_poly.entity_id
_entity_poly.type
_entity_poly.pdbx_seq_one_letter_code
_entity_poly.pdbx_strand_id
1 'polypeptide(L)'
;MNQAPENYGTIKRTGEKALGIIGSIFNVIGIILSIILITSLSGFEGSQMQMQLEEEIRNDPTLTNPQDVEMTLDMVNSFVQGFDILGWIVVVLLVVSTVFAVLAITKLKTNDKANTAGIFFILAGVFAGILSLTSILFYIAAIMCFVRKPPLREDELMGYGNEPADRNDTATPEDDTPYRPL
;
A
#
# COMPACT_ATOMS: atom_id res chain seq x y z
N MET A 1 6.86 -27.55 40.79
CA MET A 1 7.46 -26.26 40.42
C MET A 1 7.06 -25.95 38.99
N ASN A 2 6.15 -24.99 38.81
CA ASN A 2 5.64 -24.58 37.49
C ASN A 2 6.74 -23.82 36.74
N GLN A 3 7.16 -24.33 35.60
CA GLN A 3 7.83 -23.53 34.58
C GLN A 3 6.79 -23.16 33.53
N ALA A 4 6.32 -21.92 33.57
CA ALA A 4 5.59 -21.36 32.45
C ALA A 4 6.62 -21.02 31.35
N PRO A 5 6.43 -21.42 30.09
CA PRO A 5 7.30 -20.99 29.01
C PRO A 5 7.09 -19.49 28.78
N GLU A 6 8.14 -18.69 28.96
CA GLU A 6 8.15 -17.29 28.56
C GLU A 6 7.95 -17.20 27.05
N ASN A 7 6.71 -16.92 26.66
CA ASN A 7 6.35 -16.64 25.28
C ASN A 7 6.71 -15.17 25.00
N TYR A 8 8.01 -14.90 24.82
CA TYR A 8 8.44 -13.61 24.30
C TYR A 8 7.98 -13.54 22.84
N GLY A 9 6.77 -13.02 22.65
CA GLY A 9 6.14 -12.88 21.36
C GLY A 9 7.00 -11.98 20.48
N THR A 10 7.79 -12.59 19.60
CA THR A 10 8.48 -11.90 18.51
C THR A 10 7.43 -11.03 17.82
N ILE A 11 7.57 -9.71 17.89
CA ILE A 11 6.56 -8.81 17.35
C ILE A 11 6.46 -9.07 15.84
N LYS A 12 5.42 -9.81 15.44
CA LYS A 12 5.29 -10.27 14.06
C LYS A 12 5.04 -9.04 13.17
N ARG A 13 5.77 -8.95 12.05
CA ARG A 13 5.50 -7.97 10.97
C ARG A 13 4.23 -8.32 10.16
N THR A 14 3.20 -8.82 10.83
CA THR A 14 1.96 -9.31 10.22
C THR A 14 1.12 -8.16 9.66
N GLY A 15 1.07 -7.01 10.35
CA GLY A 15 0.25 -5.86 9.93
C GLY A 15 0.63 -5.30 8.57
N GLU A 16 1.91 -4.97 8.35
CA GLU A 16 2.42 -4.47 7.07
C GLU A 16 2.24 -5.50 5.93
N LYS A 17 2.51 -6.78 6.21
CA LYS A 17 2.30 -7.86 5.23
C LYS A 17 0.82 -8.01 4.87
N ALA A 18 -0.07 -8.03 5.86
CA ALA A 18 -1.51 -8.12 5.64
C ALA A 18 -2.00 -6.93 4.83
N LEU A 19 -1.60 -5.70 5.17
CA LEU A 19 -2.03 -4.51 4.45
C LEU A 19 -1.52 -4.49 3.00
N GLY A 20 -0.27 -4.89 2.78
CA GLY A 20 0.31 -5.03 1.44
C GLY A 20 -0.40 -6.08 0.59
N ILE A 21 -0.74 -7.23 1.18
CA ILE A 21 -1.50 -8.30 0.50
C ILE A 21 -2.90 -7.83 0.16
N ILE A 22 -3.61 -7.22 1.11
CA ILE A 22 -4.97 -6.70 0.90
C ILE A 22 -4.97 -5.62 -0.18
N GLY A 23 -4.04 -4.66 -0.13
CA GLY A 23 -3.88 -3.64 -1.16
C GLY A 23 -3.59 -4.22 -2.54
N SER A 24 -2.74 -5.25 -2.62
CA SER A 24 -2.44 -5.95 -3.87
C SER A 24 -3.67 -6.65 -4.46
N ILE A 25 -4.47 -7.32 -3.62
CA ILE A 25 -5.72 -7.96 -4.06
C ILE A 25 -6.68 -6.93 -4.63
N PHE A 26 -6.92 -5.81 -3.93
CA PHE A 26 -7.75 -4.74 -4.47
C PHE A 26 -7.18 -4.15 -5.76
N ASN A 27 -5.86 -4.09 -5.90
CA ASN A 27 -5.22 -3.58 -7.11
C ASN A 27 -5.48 -4.51 -8.30
N VAL A 28 -5.38 -5.83 -8.10
CA VAL A 28 -5.74 -6.82 -9.13
C VAL A 28 -7.22 -6.75 -9.49
N ILE A 29 -8.11 -6.58 -8.51
CA ILE A 29 -9.54 -6.36 -8.76
C ILE A 29 -9.74 -5.07 -9.59
N GLY A 30 -9.04 -3.99 -9.25
CA GLY A 30 -9.06 -2.73 -10.00
C GLY A 30 -8.62 -2.90 -11.46
N ILE A 31 -7.60 -3.72 -11.72
CA ILE A 31 -7.16 -4.06 -13.08
C ILE A 31 -8.30 -4.77 -13.84
N ILE A 32 -8.90 -5.79 -13.24
CA ILE A 32 -9.99 -6.56 -13.86
C ILE A 32 -11.18 -5.64 -14.18
N LEU A 33 -11.61 -4.82 -13.21
CA LEU A 33 -12.71 -3.88 -13.40
C LEU A 33 -12.40 -2.84 -14.49
N SER A 34 -11.16 -2.35 -14.55
CA SER A 34 -10.74 -1.40 -15.58
C SER A 34 -10.79 -2.04 -16.96
N ILE A 35 -10.30 -3.28 -17.11
CA ILE A 35 -10.37 -4.01 -18.38
C ILE A 35 -11.83 -4.23 -18.80
N ILE A 36 -12.71 -4.63 -17.88
CA ILE A 36 -14.14 -4.80 -18.17
C ILE A 36 -14.76 -3.48 -18.63
N LEU A 37 -14.47 -2.38 -17.94
CA LEU A 37 -15.01 -1.06 -18.29
C LEU A 37 -14.55 -0.61 -19.68
N ILE A 38 -13.25 -0.74 -19.97
CA ILE A 38 -12.67 -0.37 -21.26
C ILE A 38 -13.31 -1.22 -22.35
N THR A 39 -13.24 -2.55 -22.23
CA THR A 39 -13.79 -3.46 -23.25
C THR A 39 -15.30 -3.30 -23.48
N SER A 40 -16.06 -2.90 -22.44
CA SER A 40 -17.48 -2.57 -22.59
C SER A 40 -17.71 -1.29 -23.42
N LEU A 41 -16.82 -0.29 -23.27
CA LEU A 41 -16.87 0.96 -24.03
C LEU A 41 -16.25 0.81 -25.42
N SER A 42 -15.15 0.08 -25.60
CA SER A 42 -14.63 -0.26 -26.93
C SER A 42 -15.63 -1.11 -27.71
N GLY A 43 -16.43 -1.93 -27.02
CA GLY A 43 -17.55 -2.67 -27.63
C GLY A 43 -18.73 -1.80 -28.05
N PHE A 44 -18.76 -0.52 -27.66
CA PHE A 44 -19.70 0.47 -28.18
C PHE A 44 -19.26 0.98 -29.55
N GLU A 45 -17.95 1.07 -29.81
CA GLU A 45 -17.38 1.52 -31.08
C GLU A 45 -17.72 0.53 -32.22
N GLY A 46 -18.36 1.01 -33.28
CA GLY A 46 -18.87 0.21 -34.40
C GLY A 46 -20.09 -0.65 -34.07
N SER A 47 -20.69 -0.50 -32.88
CA SER A 47 -21.85 -1.29 -32.47
C SER A 47 -23.17 -0.80 -33.09
N GLN A 48 -24.18 -1.66 -33.06
CA GLN A 48 -25.56 -1.28 -33.41
C GLN A 48 -26.08 -0.12 -32.54
N MET A 49 -25.66 -0.04 -31.27
CA MET A 49 -26.02 1.07 -30.40
C MET A 49 -25.37 2.38 -30.83
N GLN A 50 -24.11 2.37 -31.28
CA GLN A 50 -23.49 3.58 -31.83
C GLN A 50 -24.23 4.03 -33.08
N MET A 51 -24.49 3.13 -34.04
CA MET A 51 -25.20 3.50 -35.27
C MET A 51 -26.58 4.07 -34.99
N GLN A 52 -27.32 3.50 -34.03
CA GLN A 52 -28.61 4.04 -33.59
C GLN A 52 -28.46 5.41 -32.94
N LEU A 53 -27.45 5.61 -32.08
CA LEU A 53 -27.18 6.91 -31.47
C LEU A 53 -26.82 7.97 -32.52
N GLU A 54 -25.99 7.62 -33.52
CA GLU A 54 -25.63 8.53 -34.60
C GLU A 54 -26.86 8.90 -35.45
N GLU A 55 -27.75 7.94 -35.70
CA GLU A 55 -29.00 8.16 -36.43
C GLU A 55 -30.01 8.99 -35.63
N GLU A 56 -30.10 8.80 -34.32
CA GLU A 56 -30.89 9.64 -33.42
C GLU A 56 -30.39 11.08 -33.40
N ILE A 57 -29.06 11.28 -33.30
CA ILE A 57 -28.45 12.62 -33.33
C ILE A 57 -28.65 13.30 -34.68
N ARG A 58 -28.56 12.56 -35.80
CA ARG A 58 -28.83 13.11 -37.14
C ARG A 58 -30.30 13.49 -37.36
N ASN A 59 -31.22 12.78 -36.70
CA ASN A 59 -32.66 13.02 -36.83
C ASN A 59 -33.20 13.96 -35.72
N ASP A 60 -32.34 14.48 -34.84
CA ASP A 60 -32.75 15.35 -33.75
C ASP A 60 -33.25 16.71 -34.28
N PRO A 61 -34.53 17.08 -34.07
CA PRO A 61 -35.08 18.35 -34.52
C PRO A 61 -34.51 19.58 -33.78
N THR A 62 -33.77 19.40 -32.69
CA THR A 62 -33.09 20.48 -31.96
C THR A 62 -31.75 20.88 -32.58
N LEU A 63 -31.15 20.00 -33.38
CA LEU A 63 -29.92 20.26 -34.12
C LEU A 63 -30.26 20.75 -35.54
N THR A 64 -30.50 22.05 -35.65
CA THR A 64 -31.00 22.67 -36.89
C THR A 64 -29.94 22.79 -37.99
N ASN A 65 -28.65 22.82 -37.64
CA ASN A 65 -27.56 22.92 -38.62
C ASN A 65 -26.84 21.58 -38.79
N PRO A 66 -26.52 21.17 -40.04
CA PRO A 66 -25.70 19.99 -40.32
C PRO A 66 -24.32 20.03 -39.62
N GLN A 67 -23.77 21.23 -39.45
CA GLN A 67 -22.48 21.45 -38.79
C GLN A 67 -22.52 21.13 -37.29
N ASP A 68 -23.64 21.40 -36.62
CA ASP A 68 -23.82 21.14 -35.19
C ASP A 68 -23.96 19.63 -34.93
N VAL A 69 -24.62 18.93 -35.86
CA VAL A 69 -24.72 17.47 -35.87
C VAL A 69 -23.34 16.82 -36.01
N GLU A 70 -22.55 17.22 -37.01
CA GLU A 70 -21.20 16.68 -37.21
C GLU A 70 -20.27 16.96 -36.02
N MET A 71 -20.30 18.17 -35.46
CA MET A 71 -19.50 18.50 -34.27
C MET A 71 -19.88 17.63 -33.06
N THR A 72 -21.16 17.35 -32.86
CA THR A 72 -21.64 16.53 -31.74
C THR A 72 -21.17 15.08 -31.90
N LEU A 73 -21.28 14.53 -33.10
CA LEU A 73 -20.81 13.18 -33.42
C LEU A 73 -19.29 13.05 -33.25
N ASP A 74 -18.53 14.02 -33.75
CA ASP A 74 -17.08 14.06 -33.59
C ASP A 74 -16.66 14.16 -32.13
N MET A 75 -17.39 14.92 -31.31
CA MET A 75 -17.13 15.02 -29.87
C MET A 75 -17.36 13.69 -29.16
N VAL A 76 -18.46 12.99 -29.46
CA VAL A 76 -18.76 11.66 -28.88
C VAL A 76 -17.71 10.64 -29.29
N ASN A 77 -17.38 10.57 -30.59
CA ASN A 77 -16.36 9.66 -31.10
C ASN A 77 -14.98 9.94 -30.51
N SER A 78 -14.58 11.22 -30.43
CA SER A 78 -13.32 11.63 -29.82
C SER A 78 -13.28 11.31 -28.33
N PHE A 79 -14.40 11.42 -27.62
CA PHE A 79 -14.49 11.07 -26.20
C PHE A 79 -14.31 9.56 -25.98
N VAL A 80 -15.01 8.73 -26.77
CA VAL A 80 -14.91 7.27 -26.70
C VAL A 80 -13.48 6.80 -27.01
N GLN A 81 -12.90 7.30 -28.10
CA GLN A 81 -11.53 6.98 -28.49
C GLN A 81 -10.50 7.46 -27.45
N GLY A 82 -10.69 8.67 -26.90
CA GLY A 82 -9.85 9.19 -25.83
C GLY A 82 -9.93 8.35 -24.56
N PHE A 83 -11.12 7.86 -24.20
CA PHE A 83 -11.32 7.00 -23.04
C PHE A 83 -10.66 5.64 -23.22
N ASP A 84 -10.68 5.04 -24.42
CA ASP A 84 -10.01 3.77 -24.70
C ASP A 84 -8.50 3.88 -24.44
N ILE A 85 -7.84 4.89 -25.02
CA ILE A 85 -6.40 5.12 -24.86
C ILE A 85 -6.05 5.38 -23.39
N LEU A 86 -6.78 6.29 -22.74
CA LEU A 86 -6.54 6.61 -21.33
C LEU A 86 -6.79 5.42 -20.41
N GLY A 87 -7.81 4.61 -20.71
CA GLY A 87 -8.12 3.39 -19.99
C GLY A 87 -6.97 2.39 -20.04
N TRP A 88 -6.40 2.12 -21.22
CA TRP A 88 -5.25 1.23 -21.35
C TRP A 88 -4.01 1.77 -20.63
N ILE A 89 -3.78 3.08 -20.65
CA ILE A 89 -2.72 3.72 -19.85
C ILE A 89 -2.92 3.43 -18.35
N VAL A 90 -4.14 3.58 -17.83
CA VAL A 90 -4.47 3.27 -16.43
C VAL A 90 -4.20 1.80 -16.11
N VAL A 91 -4.58 0.87 -17.00
CA VAL A 91 -4.31 -0.56 -16.82
C VAL A 91 -2.81 -0.84 -16.72
N VAL A 92 -2.00 -0.26 -17.61
CA VAL A 92 -0.53 -0.41 -17.58
C VAL A 92 0.04 0.13 -16.27
N LEU A 93 -0.41 1.30 -15.82
CA LEU A 93 -0.01 1.88 -14.53
C LEU A 93 -0.35 0.97 -13.35
N LEU A 94 -1.55 0.38 -13.33
CA LEU A 94 -1.96 -0.55 -12.27
C LEU A 94 -1.14 -1.85 -12.29
N VAL A 95 -0.78 -2.35 -13.46
CA VAL A 95 0.12 -3.52 -13.58
C VAL A 95 1.50 -3.20 -13.02
N VAL A 96 2.09 -2.05 -13.39
CA VAL A 96 3.37 -1.59 -12.85
C VAL A 96 3.30 -1.40 -11.33
N SER A 97 2.20 -0.82 -10.82
CA SER A 97 1.93 -0.70 -9.40
C SER A 97 1.95 -2.05 -8.69
N THR A 98 1.32 -3.08 -9.29
CA THR A 98 1.30 -4.44 -8.75
C THR A 98 2.70 -5.02 -8.61
N VAL A 99 3.57 -4.81 -9.60
CA VAL A 99 4.98 -5.25 -9.54
C VAL A 99 5.70 -4.60 -8.36
N PHE A 100 5.54 -3.28 -8.18
CA PHE A 100 6.13 -2.58 -7.04
C PHE A 100 5.59 -3.07 -5.69
N ALA A 101 4.28 -3.34 -5.60
CA ALA A 101 3.68 -3.90 -4.39
C ALA A 101 4.27 -5.28 -4.06
N VAL A 102 4.45 -6.16 -5.05
CA VAL A 102 5.08 -7.49 -4.84
C VAL A 102 6.55 -7.35 -4.41
N LEU A 103 7.30 -6.43 -5.03
CA LEU A 103 8.68 -6.14 -4.63
C LEU A 103 8.75 -5.60 -3.19
N ALA A 104 7.81 -4.76 -2.78
CA ALA A 104 7.71 -4.28 -1.41
C ALA A 104 7.49 -5.44 -0.42
N ILE A 105 6.52 -6.32 -0.70
CA ILE A 105 6.19 -7.46 0.16
C ILE A 105 7.36 -8.44 0.29
N THR A 106 8.08 -8.72 -0.80
CA THR A 106 9.25 -9.62 -0.77
C THR A 106 10.42 -9.02 0.01
N LYS A 107 10.67 -7.70 -0.11
CA LYS A 107 11.68 -7.00 0.68
C LYS A 107 11.33 -6.98 2.17
N LEU A 108 10.05 -6.88 2.51
CA LEU A 108 9.59 -6.94 3.89
C LEU A 108 9.83 -8.31 4.56
N LYS A 109 9.99 -9.38 3.78
CA LYS A 109 10.32 -10.73 4.27
C LYS A 109 11.78 -10.85 4.74
N THR A 110 12.67 -10.04 4.18
CA THR A 110 14.08 -9.96 4.60
C THR A 110 14.16 -8.85 5.64
N ASN A 111 14.14 -9.20 6.93
CA ASN A 111 14.00 -8.29 8.10
C ASN A 111 14.93 -7.05 8.12
N ASP A 112 15.89 -6.98 7.22
CA ASP A 112 17.01 -6.06 7.19
C ASP A 112 16.67 -4.64 6.69
N LYS A 113 15.60 -4.44 5.89
CA LYS A 113 15.33 -3.12 5.26
C LYS A 113 13.82 -2.78 5.12
N ALA A 114 13.14 -2.56 6.24
CA ALA A 114 11.74 -2.08 6.25
C ALA A 114 11.58 -0.73 5.52
N ASN A 115 12.56 0.16 5.66
CA ASN A 115 12.55 1.48 5.02
C ASN A 115 12.53 1.38 3.48
N THR A 116 13.20 0.39 2.89
CA THR A 116 13.19 0.22 1.44
C THR A 116 11.84 -0.32 0.95
N ALA A 117 11.18 -1.18 1.72
CA ALA A 117 9.84 -1.67 1.39
C ALA A 117 8.79 -0.56 1.42
N GLY A 118 8.89 0.39 2.35
CA GLY A 118 8.00 1.55 2.43
C GLY A 118 8.05 2.43 1.18
N ILE A 119 9.25 2.69 0.64
CA ILE A 119 9.43 3.48 -0.60
C ILE A 119 8.74 2.77 -1.78
N PHE A 120 8.87 1.45 -1.90
CA PHE A 120 8.20 0.69 -2.95
C PHE A 120 6.68 0.73 -2.83
N PHE A 121 6.13 0.78 -1.61
CA PHE A 121 4.69 0.99 -1.41
C PHE A 121 4.23 2.41 -1.76
N ILE A 122 5.03 3.45 -1.48
CA ILE A 122 4.74 4.81 -1.97
C ILE A 122 4.67 4.81 -3.49
N LEU A 123 5.67 4.23 -4.17
CA LEU A 123 5.70 4.15 -5.63
C LEU A 123 4.49 3.38 -6.16
N ALA A 124 4.17 2.22 -5.57
CA ALA A 124 2.98 1.45 -5.91
C ALA A 124 1.70 2.29 -5.75
N GLY A 125 1.57 3.06 -4.67
CA GLY A 125 0.44 3.96 -4.43
C GLY A 125 0.31 5.08 -5.47
N VAL A 126 1.43 5.70 -5.85
CA VAL A 126 1.44 6.75 -6.89
C VAL A 126 0.98 6.18 -8.23
N PHE A 127 1.50 5.02 -8.63
CA PHE A 127 1.10 4.37 -9.87
C PHE A 127 -0.33 3.80 -9.83
N ALA A 128 -0.83 3.43 -8.65
CA ALA A 128 -2.22 3.02 -8.47
C ALA A 128 -3.22 4.20 -8.52
N GLY A 129 -2.72 5.43 -8.61
CA GLY A 129 -3.52 6.65 -8.68
C GLY A 129 -3.78 7.25 -7.29
N ILE A 130 -3.53 8.55 -7.12
CA ILE A 130 -3.49 9.26 -5.83
C ILE A 130 -4.76 9.10 -4.98
N LEU A 131 -5.92 8.84 -5.59
CA LEU A 131 -7.23 8.74 -4.91
C LEU A 131 -7.88 7.35 -4.98
N SER A 132 -7.21 6.35 -5.55
CA SER A 132 -7.74 4.99 -5.57
C SER A 132 -7.78 4.39 -4.16
N LEU A 133 -8.82 3.61 -3.86
CA LEU A 133 -8.87 2.80 -2.62
C LEU A 133 -7.61 1.95 -2.43
N THR A 134 -7.00 1.50 -3.53
CA THR A 134 -5.76 0.70 -3.52
C THR A 134 -4.54 1.51 -3.13
N SER A 135 -4.43 2.76 -3.60
CA SER A 135 -3.29 3.61 -3.26
C SER A 135 -3.31 4.05 -1.82
N ILE A 136 -4.50 4.30 -1.24
CA ILE A 136 -4.65 4.61 0.18
C ILE A 136 -4.12 3.46 1.04
N LEU A 137 -4.44 2.21 0.70
CA LEU A 137 -3.91 1.03 1.40
C LEU A 137 -2.38 0.93 1.27
N PHE A 138 -1.82 1.21 0.09
CA PHE A 138 -0.37 1.23 -0.10
C PHE A 138 0.31 2.37 0.67
N TYR A 139 -0.29 3.56 0.76
CA TYR A 139 0.26 4.66 1.56
C TYR A 139 0.24 4.33 3.05
N ILE A 140 -0.83 3.73 3.57
CA ILE A 140 -0.87 3.29 4.97
C ILE A 140 0.21 2.22 5.22
N ALA A 141 0.40 1.27 4.30
CA ALA A 141 1.45 0.26 4.39
C ALA A 141 2.85 0.89 4.38
N ALA A 142 3.08 1.91 3.54
CA ALA A 142 4.32 2.66 3.50
C ALA A 142 4.59 3.41 4.81
N ILE A 143 3.59 4.10 5.35
CA ILE A 143 3.69 4.81 6.62
C ILE A 143 3.99 3.82 7.75
N MET A 144 3.33 2.66 7.80
CA MET A 144 3.65 1.62 8.79
C MET A 144 5.09 1.10 8.65
N CYS A 145 5.62 1.00 7.43
CA CYS A 145 7.02 0.62 7.21
C CYS A 145 8.02 1.68 7.72
N PHE A 146 7.67 2.98 7.66
CA PHE A 146 8.54 4.07 8.12
C PHE A 146 8.43 4.37 9.62
N VAL A 147 7.22 4.28 10.18
CA VAL A 147 6.95 4.64 11.57
C VAL A 147 7.41 3.54 12.53
N ARG A 148 7.47 2.28 12.07
CA ARG A 148 7.82 1.17 12.94
C ARG A 148 9.32 1.04 13.11
N LYS A 149 9.80 1.22 14.34
CA LYS A 149 11.17 0.91 14.71
C LYS A 149 11.47 -0.55 14.35
N PRO A 150 12.65 -0.85 13.77
CA PRO A 150 13.05 -2.22 13.52
C PRO A 150 12.96 -3.01 14.84
N PRO A 151 12.49 -4.27 14.82
CA PRO A 151 12.53 -5.08 16.02
C PRO A 151 13.98 -5.09 16.52
N LEU A 152 14.18 -4.77 17.81
CA LEU A 152 15.47 -4.89 18.49
C LEU A 152 16.09 -6.22 18.06
N ARG A 153 17.28 -6.16 17.47
CA ARG A 153 17.99 -7.38 17.10
C ARG A 153 18.28 -8.14 18.39
N GLU A 154 18.26 -9.47 18.33
CA GLU A 154 18.46 -10.33 19.51
C GLU A 154 19.80 -10.06 20.23
N ASP A 155 20.80 -9.52 19.52
CA ASP A 155 22.07 -9.06 20.09
C ASP A 155 21.95 -7.80 20.97
N GLU A 156 20.99 -6.91 20.70
CA GLU A 156 20.68 -5.76 21.56
C GLU A 156 19.87 -6.16 22.79
N LEU A 157 19.01 -7.19 22.68
CA LEU A 157 18.29 -7.80 23.82
C LEU A 157 19.23 -8.59 24.74
N MET A 158 20.25 -9.25 24.19
CA MET A 158 21.30 -9.93 24.98
C MET A 158 22.34 -8.97 25.58
N GLY A 159 22.38 -7.72 25.14
CA GLY A 159 23.26 -6.67 25.68
C GLY A 159 22.74 -6.01 26.97
N TYR A 160 21.45 -6.14 27.29
CA TYR A 160 20.82 -5.54 28.47
C TYR A 160 20.77 -6.48 29.70
N GLY A 161 21.23 -7.73 29.54
CA GLY A 161 21.17 -8.76 30.59
C GLY A 161 22.43 -8.92 31.45
N ASN A 162 23.48 -8.12 31.21
CA ASN A 162 24.80 -8.29 31.86
C ASN A 162 25.30 -7.01 32.55
N GLU A 163 24.42 -6.26 33.21
CA GLU A 163 24.88 -5.40 34.30
C GLU A 163 25.06 -6.28 35.55
N PRO A 164 26.29 -6.50 36.06
CA PRO A 164 26.47 -7.27 37.27
C PRO A 164 25.84 -6.51 38.45
N ALA A 165 24.76 -7.06 38.99
CA ALA A 165 24.25 -6.72 40.31
C ALA A 165 25.31 -7.13 41.34
N ASP A 166 26.15 -6.19 41.75
CA ASP A 166 27.07 -6.39 42.87
C ASP A 166 26.22 -6.52 44.15
N ARG A 167 26.12 -7.76 44.63
CA ARG A 167 25.50 -8.13 45.90
C ARG A 167 26.53 -7.99 47.00
N ASN A 168 26.14 -7.45 48.16
CA ASN A 168 26.05 -8.26 49.40
C ASN A 168 25.62 -7.41 50.59
N ASP A 169 24.38 -7.63 51.03
CA ASP A 169 24.01 -7.55 52.43
C ASP A 169 24.41 -8.88 53.10
N THR A 170 25.27 -8.86 54.13
CA THR A 170 25.10 -9.68 55.35
C THR A 170 26.04 -9.20 56.47
N ALA A 171 25.44 -9.01 57.64
CA ALA A 171 25.93 -8.43 58.88
C ALA A 171 27.12 -9.11 59.59
N THR A 172 27.88 -8.31 60.34
CA THR A 172 28.37 -8.66 61.70
C THR A 172 28.30 -7.43 62.63
N PRO A 173 27.83 -7.58 63.88
CA PRO A 173 27.73 -6.51 64.87
C PRO A 173 29.02 -6.40 65.70
N GLU A 174 29.55 -5.20 65.92
CA GLU A 174 30.30 -4.88 67.15
C GLU A 174 30.54 -3.38 67.32
N ASP A 175 30.34 -2.99 68.56
CA ASP A 175 30.59 -1.72 69.23
C ASP A 175 32.07 -1.32 69.11
N ASP A 176 32.36 -0.03 68.87
CA ASP A 176 33.40 0.70 69.61
C ASP A 176 33.56 2.13 69.07
N THR A 177 33.16 3.08 69.91
CA THR A 177 33.40 4.52 69.78
C THR A 177 34.89 4.86 69.62
N PRO A 178 35.26 5.91 68.85
CA PRO A 178 36.57 6.53 69.02
C PRO A 178 36.50 7.57 70.15
N TYR A 179 36.85 7.15 71.36
CA TYR A 179 37.41 8.08 72.35
C TYR A 179 38.67 8.71 71.76
N ARG A 180 38.70 10.04 71.66
CA ARG A 180 39.91 10.83 71.34
C ARG A 180 40.45 11.39 72.68
N PRO A 181 41.52 10.84 73.27
CA PRO A 181 42.21 11.56 74.34
C PRO A 181 42.99 12.75 73.76
N LEU A 182 43.12 13.77 74.61
CA LEU A 182 43.76 15.08 74.40
C LEU A 182 45.21 14.99 73.92
#